data_AF-A0AB36JZ13-F1
#
_entry.id   AF-A0AB36JZ13-F1
#
_cell.length_a   1.000
_cell.length_b   1.000
_cell.length_c   1.000
_cell.angle_alpha   90.00
_cell.angle_beta   90.00
_cell.angle_gamma   90.00
#
_symmetry.space_group_name_H-M   'P 1'
#
loop_
_entity.id
_entity.type
_entity.pdbx_description
1 polymer ?
#
loop_
_entity_poly.entity_id
_entity_poly.type
_entity_poly.pdbx_seq_one_letter_code
_entity_poly.pdbx_strand_id
1 'polypeptide(L)'
;MALRRNEEPFNYSHDYPKKWFRIIKLWFHLKAVWRWFRVQKPMTKLIGYQYKVADDLIEIDITYQCNLKCNNCNRSSAQAPDKTHIGLDDISQFVEDSLNQGKRWRKIRVLGGEPTLHPQFSEILSELYRLKLAHPSMTIQLVTNGYGRRVNKVISMLPEWLSIENSEKTDSVQPDFGPFNLAPVDSWYHKYSEFSNGCDIAQTCGAGLTPQGYYPCAVAGGIDRVLNQKNGRQRLPASDDEMRDLMKHACGLCGRFRDGHYVPPKLRPQILEQRTSISWKKIYQEWESEKNR
;
A
#
# COMPACT_ATOMS: atom_id res chain seq x y z
N MET A 1 -5.64 27.17 24.85
CA MET A 1 -6.01 25.75 24.91
C MET A 1 -5.32 25.06 23.73
N ALA A 2 -4.13 24.50 23.95
CA ALA A 2 -3.27 24.03 22.87
C ALA A 2 -3.88 22.79 22.19
N LEU A 3 -4.17 22.92 20.89
CA LEU A 3 -4.53 21.82 20.01
C LEU A 3 -3.44 20.75 20.10
N ARG A 4 -3.80 19.57 20.61
CA ARG A 4 -2.94 18.39 20.59
C ARG A 4 -2.52 18.16 19.14
N ARG A 5 -1.21 18.23 18.87
CA ARG A 5 -0.65 17.79 17.59
C ARG A 5 -1.16 16.37 17.35
N ASN A 6 -1.80 16.16 16.21
CA ASN A 6 -2.01 14.83 15.65
C ASN A 6 -0.62 14.22 15.47
N GLU A 7 -0.16 13.47 16.47
CA GLU A 7 1.03 12.65 16.34
C GLU A 7 0.73 11.66 15.21
N GLU A 8 1.48 11.77 14.11
CA GLU A 8 1.51 10.69 13.13
C GLU A 8 1.87 9.40 13.87
N PRO A 9 1.30 8.24 13.48
CA PRO A 9 1.55 6.97 14.17
C PRO A 9 3.03 6.52 14.14
N PHE A 10 3.91 7.30 13.53
CA PHE A 10 5.32 7.02 13.35
C PHE A 10 6.19 8.15 13.88
N ASN A 11 6.39 8.20 15.20
CA ASN A 11 7.52 8.92 15.79
C ASN A 11 8.70 7.95 15.99
N TYR A 12 9.20 7.35 14.89
CA TYR A 12 10.50 6.70 14.92
C TYR A 12 11.54 7.77 14.67
N SER A 13 12.34 8.07 15.70
CA SER A 13 13.48 8.99 15.60
C SER A 13 14.21 8.72 14.28
N HIS A 14 14.13 9.66 13.35
CA HIS A 14 14.89 9.56 12.11
C HIS A 14 16.40 9.56 12.42
N ASP A 15 16.79 10.01 13.61
CA ASP A 15 18.17 10.18 14.06
C ASP A 15 18.49 9.29 15.25
N TYR A 16 18.71 8.01 15.00
CA TYR A 16 19.44 7.17 15.95
C TYR A 16 20.94 7.46 15.84
N PRO A 17 21.66 7.69 16.95
CA PRO A 17 23.10 7.97 16.90
C PRO A 17 23.85 6.78 16.28
N LYS A 18 24.81 7.06 15.37
CA LYS A 18 25.62 6.03 14.66
C LYS A 18 26.23 4.97 15.60
N LYS A 19 26.50 5.33 16.86
CA LYS A 19 27.03 4.45 17.91
C LYS A 19 26.13 3.24 18.21
N TRP A 20 24.81 3.37 18.04
CA TRP A 20 23.84 2.30 18.35
C TRP A 20 23.45 1.46 17.13
N PHE A 21 23.99 1.76 15.95
CA PHE A 21 23.59 1.14 14.69
C PHE A 21 23.69 -0.39 14.70
N ARG A 22 24.78 -0.95 15.29
CA ARG A 22 24.97 -2.40 15.39
C ARG A 22 23.91 -3.07 16.27
N ILE A 23 23.56 -2.45 17.40
CA ILE A 23 22.56 -2.97 18.35
C ILE A 23 21.17 -2.92 17.71
N ILE A 24 20.83 -1.80 17.06
CA ILE A 24 19.56 -1.63 16.34
C ILE A 24 19.45 -2.67 15.22
N LYS A 25 20.50 -2.84 14.41
CA LYS A 25 20.52 -3.84 13.35
C LYS A 25 20.31 -5.26 13.89
N LEU A 26 20.98 -5.61 14.99
CA LEU A 26 20.78 -6.90 15.66
C LEU A 26 19.33 -7.09 16.13
N TRP A 27 18.71 -6.07 16.72
CA TRP A 27 17.32 -6.11 17.15
C TRP A 27 16.35 -6.34 15.98
N PHE A 28 16.54 -5.66 14.85
CA PHE A 28 15.74 -5.90 13.64
C PHE A 28 15.97 -7.29 13.04
N HIS A 29 17.19 -7.83 13.12
CA HIS A 29 17.45 -9.22 12.76
C HIS A 29 16.71 -10.21 13.67
N LEU A 30 16.72 -9.99 14.99
CA LEU A 30 15.97 -10.83 15.94
C LEU A 30 14.46 -10.76 15.67
N LYS A 31 13.93 -9.56 15.36
CA LYS A 31 12.54 -9.39 14.92
C LYS A 31 12.22 -10.17 13.66
N ALA A 32 13.11 -10.17 12.66
CA ALA A 32 12.93 -10.93 11.43
C ALA A 32 12.92 -12.44 11.69
N VAL A 33 13.82 -12.95 12.55
CA VAL A 33 13.86 -14.38 12.94
C VAL A 33 12.59 -14.77 13.70
N TRP A 34 12.16 -13.96 14.68
CA TRP A 34 10.91 -14.18 15.39
C TRP A 34 9.70 -14.16 14.44
N ARG A 35 9.65 -13.18 13.54
CA ARG A 35 8.62 -13.04 12.52
C ARG A 35 8.56 -14.25 11.59
N TRP A 36 9.70 -14.81 11.22
CA TRP A 36 9.75 -16.04 10.44
C TRP A 36 9.15 -17.21 11.22
N PHE A 37 9.54 -17.42 12.48
CA PHE A 37 8.98 -18.48 13.32
C PHE A 37 7.47 -18.33 13.56
N ARG A 38 7.04 -17.11 13.94
CA ARG A 38 5.63 -16.73 14.18
C ARG A 38 4.72 -16.99 12.97
N VAL A 39 5.34 -16.87 11.80
CA VAL A 39 4.91 -17.19 10.43
C VAL A 39 4.33 -18.54 10.11
N GLN A 40 4.86 -19.54 10.78
CA GLN A 40 4.70 -20.89 10.29
C GLN A 40 3.27 -21.35 10.53
N LYS A 41 2.74 -22.19 9.64
CA LYS A 41 1.39 -22.78 9.78
C LYS A 41 1.07 -23.31 11.19
N PRO A 42 1.93 -24.14 11.84
CA PRO A 42 1.63 -24.64 13.19
C PRO A 42 1.56 -23.50 14.22
N MET A 43 2.47 -22.53 14.14
CA MET A 43 2.47 -21.38 15.04
C MET A 43 1.23 -20.51 14.84
N THR A 44 0.83 -20.27 13.58
CA THR A 44 -0.38 -19.50 13.27
C THR A 44 -1.63 -20.20 13.79
N LYS A 45 -1.70 -21.54 13.72
CA LYS A 45 -2.79 -22.32 14.30
C LYS A 45 -2.85 -22.21 15.82
N LEU A 46 -1.69 -22.11 16.49
CA LEU A 46 -1.61 -22.04 17.94
C LEU A 46 -1.92 -20.65 18.51
N ILE A 47 -1.38 -19.59 17.90
CA ILE A 47 -1.44 -18.22 18.44
C ILE A 47 -2.14 -17.20 17.52
N GLY A 48 -2.85 -17.69 16.49
CA GLY A 48 -3.64 -16.88 15.56
C GLY A 48 -2.81 -16.16 14.50
N TYR A 49 -3.42 -15.23 13.78
CA TYR A 49 -2.74 -14.41 12.77
C TYR A 49 -1.99 -13.23 13.40
N GLN A 50 -0.84 -12.87 12.83
CA GLN A 50 0.01 -11.82 13.39
C GLN A 50 -0.50 -10.40 13.12
N TYR A 51 -0.87 -10.10 11.87
CA TYR A 51 -1.37 -8.77 11.49
C TYR A 51 -2.86 -8.79 11.21
N LYS A 52 -3.54 -7.68 11.42
CA LYS A 52 -4.97 -7.47 11.09
C LYS A 52 -5.09 -6.23 10.20
N VAL A 53 -6.13 -6.13 9.40
CA VAL A 53 -6.39 -4.91 8.64
C VAL A 53 -6.85 -3.84 9.63
N ALA A 54 -6.32 -2.62 9.54
CA ALA A 54 -6.81 -1.51 10.33
C ALA A 54 -8.23 -1.14 9.87
N ASP A 55 -9.13 -0.95 10.82
CA ASP A 55 -10.54 -0.65 10.58
C ASP A 55 -10.81 0.86 10.42
N ASP A 56 -9.80 1.70 10.66
CA ASP A 56 -9.86 3.16 10.65
C ASP A 56 -8.90 3.80 9.61
N LEU A 57 -8.23 2.99 8.80
CA LEU A 57 -7.27 3.43 7.77
C LEU A 57 -7.60 2.82 6.41
N ILE A 58 -7.46 3.62 5.35
CA ILE A 58 -7.61 3.15 3.97
C ILE A 58 -6.70 3.90 2.99
N GLU A 59 -6.16 3.16 2.03
CA GLU A 59 -5.50 3.65 0.83
C GLU A 59 -6.43 3.47 -0.38
N ILE A 60 -6.66 4.52 -1.15
CA ILE A 60 -7.47 4.49 -2.36
C ILE A 60 -6.55 4.67 -3.56
N ASP A 61 -6.34 3.61 -4.34
CA ASP A 61 -5.63 3.68 -5.62
C ASP A 61 -6.59 4.19 -6.69
N ILE A 62 -6.60 5.50 -6.94
CA ILE A 62 -7.57 6.09 -7.87
C ILE A 62 -7.20 5.86 -9.34
N THR A 63 -5.94 5.56 -9.63
CA THR A 63 -5.44 5.33 -10.99
C THR A 63 -4.23 4.43 -10.98
N TYR A 64 -4.03 3.61 -12.02
CA TYR A 64 -2.76 2.92 -12.23
C TYR A 64 -1.82 3.62 -13.21
N GLN A 65 -2.32 4.67 -13.88
CA GLN A 65 -1.52 5.50 -14.77
C GLN A 65 -0.47 6.26 -13.95
N CYS A 66 0.79 6.18 -14.39
CA CYS A 66 1.90 6.91 -13.79
C CYS A 66 2.77 7.53 -14.88
N ASN A 67 3.30 8.72 -14.61
CA ASN A 67 4.27 9.42 -15.46
C ASN A 67 5.73 9.02 -15.16
N LEU A 68 5.96 8.13 -14.19
CA LEU A 68 7.28 7.65 -13.79
C LEU A 68 7.29 6.11 -13.73
N LYS A 69 8.40 5.50 -14.16
CA LYS A 69 8.56 4.04 -14.21
C LYS A 69 9.53 3.56 -13.14
N CYS A 70 9.18 3.76 -11.87
CA CYS A 70 10.05 3.42 -10.74
C CYS A 70 10.46 1.94 -10.72
N ASN A 71 11.73 1.69 -10.41
CA ASN A 71 12.21 0.38 -9.98
C ASN A 71 11.47 -0.03 -8.70
N ASN A 72 11.07 -1.29 -8.62
CA ASN A 72 10.41 -1.91 -7.48
C ASN A 72 9.09 -1.20 -7.06
N CYS A 73 8.36 -0.63 -8.03
CA CYS A 73 7.04 -0.04 -7.79
C CYS A 73 6.08 -1.09 -7.22
N ASN A 74 5.51 -0.83 -6.04
CA ASN A 74 4.60 -1.75 -5.35
C ASN A 74 3.16 -1.76 -5.91
N ARG A 75 2.89 -1.00 -6.97
CA ARG A 75 1.66 -1.07 -7.79
C ARG A 75 1.91 -1.71 -9.16
N SER A 76 3.16 -2.09 -9.43
CA SER A 76 3.62 -2.58 -10.72
C SER A 76 3.30 -1.64 -11.88
N SER A 77 3.17 -0.33 -11.66
CA SER A 77 2.84 0.64 -12.71
C SER A 77 3.95 0.79 -13.76
N ALA A 78 5.19 0.44 -13.40
CA ALA A 78 6.31 0.43 -14.33
C ALA A 78 6.39 -0.88 -15.13
N GLN A 79 6.16 -2.02 -14.47
CA GLN A 79 6.31 -3.37 -15.04
C GLN A 79 5.07 -3.83 -15.81
N ALA A 80 3.88 -3.44 -15.36
CA ALA A 80 2.58 -3.72 -15.96
C ALA A 80 1.77 -2.41 -16.11
N PRO A 81 2.17 -1.51 -17.04
CA PRO A 81 1.56 -0.20 -17.20
C PRO A 81 0.12 -0.28 -17.71
N ASP A 82 -0.73 0.55 -17.12
CA ASP A 82 -2.19 0.50 -17.26
C ASP A 82 -2.78 1.90 -17.06
N LYS A 83 -3.91 2.17 -17.72
CA LYS A 83 -4.67 3.42 -17.63
C LYS A 83 -6.01 3.23 -16.90
N THR A 84 -6.20 2.09 -16.24
CA THR A 84 -7.39 1.84 -15.44
C THR A 84 -7.47 2.87 -14.30
N HIS A 85 -8.66 3.41 -14.14
CA HIS A 85 -9.05 4.46 -13.21
C HIS A 85 -10.21 3.94 -12.36
N ILE A 86 -10.29 4.35 -11.10
CA ILE A 86 -11.50 4.08 -10.30
C ILE A 86 -12.63 4.97 -10.81
N GLY A 87 -13.85 4.45 -10.90
CA GLY A 87 -14.99 5.28 -11.28
C GLY A 87 -15.29 6.34 -10.21
N LEU A 88 -15.78 7.52 -10.62
CA LEU A 88 -16.33 8.46 -9.66
C LEU A 88 -17.49 7.84 -8.87
N ASP A 89 -18.33 7.03 -9.52
CA ASP A 89 -19.45 6.33 -8.89
C ASP A 89 -19.00 5.39 -7.77
N ASP A 90 -17.86 4.71 -7.93
CA ASP A 90 -17.28 3.83 -6.89
C ASP A 90 -16.81 4.64 -5.68
N ILE A 91 -16.25 5.84 -5.92
CA ILE A 91 -15.87 6.76 -4.85
C ILE A 91 -17.11 7.32 -4.13
N SER A 92 -18.13 7.73 -4.88
CA SER A 92 -19.40 8.18 -4.32
C SER A 92 -20.04 7.07 -3.48
N GLN A 93 -20.05 5.82 -3.97
CA GLN A 93 -20.54 4.67 -3.23
C GLN A 93 -19.72 4.40 -1.97
N PHE A 94 -18.39 4.51 -2.03
CA PHE A 94 -17.54 4.40 -0.84
C PHE A 94 -17.88 5.45 0.23
N VAL A 95 -18.14 6.69 -0.18
CA VAL A 95 -18.54 7.76 0.74
C VAL A 95 -19.92 7.48 1.33
N GLU A 96 -20.89 7.10 0.51
CA GLU A 96 -22.23 6.73 1.00
C GLU A 96 -22.19 5.54 1.96
N ASP A 97 -21.48 4.47 1.61
CA ASP A 97 -21.30 3.30 2.47
C ASP A 97 -20.65 3.70 3.80
N SER A 98 -19.63 4.56 3.76
CA SER A 98 -18.94 5.05 4.97
C SER A 98 -19.89 5.85 5.88
N LEU A 99 -20.72 6.73 5.31
CA LEU A 99 -21.69 7.53 6.05
C LEU A 99 -22.80 6.66 6.64
N ASN A 100 -23.39 5.77 5.84
CA ASN A 100 -24.50 4.90 6.23
C ASN A 100 -24.09 3.90 7.31
N GLN A 101 -22.86 3.37 7.25
CA GLN A 101 -22.33 2.47 8.26
C GLN A 101 -21.74 3.20 9.48
N GLY A 102 -21.71 4.54 9.47
CA GLY A 102 -21.10 5.34 10.54
C GLY A 102 -19.60 5.07 10.71
N LYS A 103 -18.90 4.71 9.62
CA LYS A 103 -17.49 4.29 9.62
C LYS A 103 -16.60 5.46 10.02
N ARG A 104 -15.80 5.27 11.09
CA ARG A 104 -14.92 6.31 11.65
C ARG A 104 -13.50 6.17 11.12
N TRP A 105 -13.25 6.75 9.94
CA TRP A 105 -11.91 6.82 9.38
C TRP A 105 -11.04 7.81 10.17
N ARG A 106 -9.86 7.38 10.58
CA ARG A 106 -8.80 8.25 11.07
C ARG A 106 -8.04 8.89 9.91
N LYS A 107 -7.72 8.12 8.87
CA LYS A 107 -6.99 8.62 7.70
C LYS A 107 -7.42 7.91 6.42
N ILE A 108 -7.68 8.69 5.37
CA ILE A 108 -7.84 8.24 3.99
C ILE A 108 -6.64 8.75 3.20
N ARG A 109 -5.89 7.86 2.57
CA ARG A 109 -4.80 8.23 1.67
C ARG A 109 -5.23 8.02 0.21
N VAL A 110 -5.02 9.02 -0.64
CA VAL A 110 -5.28 8.97 -2.08
C VAL A 110 -3.96 8.69 -2.79
N LEU A 111 -3.85 7.53 -3.43
CA LEU A 111 -2.66 7.02 -4.11
C LEU A 111 -3.01 6.39 -5.49
N GLY A 112 -2.09 5.59 -6.02
CA GLY A 112 -2.21 4.88 -7.28
C GLY A 112 -0.86 4.80 -7.98
N GLY A 113 -0.86 5.03 -9.30
CA GLY A 113 0.31 5.43 -10.06
C GLY A 113 0.71 6.86 -9.70
N GLU A 114 0.26 7.83 -10.48
CA GLU A 114 0.30 9.25 -10.10
C GLU A 114 -1.14 9.78 -10.01
N PRO A 115 -1.68 10.02 -8.80
CA PRO A 115 -3.09 10.36 -8.62
C PRO A 115 -3.53 11.59 -9.39
N THR A 116 -2.65 12.59 -9.55
CA THR A 116 -2.94 13.84 -10.26
C THR A 116 -3.17 13.66 -11.77
N LEU A 117 -2.95 12.45 -12.31
CA LEU A 117 -3.26 12.10 -13.70
C LEU A 117 -4.69 11.59 -13.89
N HIS A 118 -5.43 11.33 -12.81
CA HIS A 118 -6.81 10.88 -12.92
C HIS A 118 -7.68 11.95 -13.61
N PRO A 119 -8.51 11.59 -14.61
CA PRO A 119 -9.29 12.56 -15.38
C PRO A 119 -10.32 13.32 -14.52
N GLN A 120 -10.88 12.66 -13.50
CA GLN A 120 -11.86 13.22 -12.56
C GLN A 120 -11.25 13.48 -11.17
N PHE A 121 -9.97 13.86 -11.13
CA PHE A 121 -9.23 14.02 -9.86
C PHE A 121 -9.91 15.03 -8.92
N SER A 122 -10.38 16.16 -9.45
CA SER A 122 -11.03 17.21 -8.68
C SER A 122 -12.37 16.75 -8.08
N GLU A 123 -13.16 16.02 -8.85
CA GLU A 123 -14.45 15.47 -8.46
C GLU A 123 -14.30 14.42 -7.36
N ILE A 124 -13.28 13.56 -7.44
CA ILE A 124 -12.94 12.61 -6.38
C ILE A 124 -12.61 13.36 -5.08
N LEU A 125 -11.81 14.43 -5.14
CA LEU A 125 -11.51 15.24 -3.96
C LEU A 125 -12.78 15.89 -3.37
N SER A 126 -13.72 16.33 -4.20
CA SER A 126 -15.00 16.87 -3.76
C SER A 126 -15.85 15.83 -3.01
N GLU A 127 -15.93 14.58 -3.50
CA GLU A 127 -16.63 13.51 -2.79
C GLU A 127 -15.97 13.17 -1.46
N LEU A 128 -14.64 13.04 -1.42
CA LEU A 128 -13.93 12.78 -0.18
C LEU A 128 -14.06 13.94 0.81
N TYR A 129 -14.13 15.18 0.32
CA TYR A 129 -14.37 16.35 1.16
C TYR A 129 -15.76 16.31 1.83
N ARG A 130 -16.79 15.81 1.14
CA ARG A 130 -18.12 15.60 1.72
C ARG A 130 -18.06 14.65 2.93
N LEU A 131 -17.30 13.57 2.83
CA LEU A 131 -17.04 12.67 3.97
C LEU A 131 -16.30 13.38 5.11
N LYS A 132 -15.32 14.23 4.80
CA LYS A 132 -14.58 15.03 5.79
C LYS A 132 -15.46 16.03 6.52
N LEU A 133 -16.45 16.63 5.86
CA LEU A 133 -17.42 17.52 6.52
C LEU A 133 -18.23 16.79 7.59
N ALA A 134 -18.63 15.55 7.32
CA ALA A 134 -19.30 14.70 8.32
C ALA A 134 -18.35 14.20 9.42
N HIS A 135 -17.05 14.09 9.13
CA HIS A 135 -16.02 13.61 10.05
C HIS A 135 -14.80 14.55 10.10
N PRO A 136 -14.89 15.72 10.74
CA PRO A 136 -13.86 16.76 10.66
C PRO A 136 -12.46 16.33 11.14
N SER A 137 -12.39 15.40 12.11
CA SER A 137 -11.15 14.85 12.66
C SER A 137 -10.39 13.92 11.71
N MET A 138 -11.03 13.45 10.63
CA MET A 138 -10.40 12.60 9.63
C MET A 138 -9.39 13.40 8.82
N THR A 139 -8.21 12.81 8.59
CA THR A 139 -7.22 13.34 7.66
C THR A 139 -7.40 12.70 6.29
N ILE A 140 -7.46 13.53 5.25
CA ILE A 140 -7.32 13.07 3.87
C ILE A 140 -5.94 13.50 3.39
N GLN A 141 -5.19 12.56 2.83
CA GLN A 141 -3.81 12.77 2.41
C GLN A 141 -3.60 12.33 0.97
N LEU A 142 -3.12 13.23 0.12
CA LEU A 142 -2.65 12.90 -1.22
C LEU A 142 -1.21 12.43 -1.16
N VAL A 143 -0.90 11.29 -1.78
CA VAL A 143 0.48 10.80 -1.93
C VAL A 143 0.89 10.91 -3.40
N THR A 144 1.89 11.74 -3.69
CA THR A 144 2.30 12.06 -5.06
C THR A 144 3.79 11.85 -5.27
N ASN A 145 4.18 11.54 -6.52
CA ASN A 145 5.58 11.47 -6.91
C ASN A 145 6.24 12.85 -7.07
N GLY A 146 5.45 13.92 -7.26
CA GLY A 146 5.97 15.27 -7.49
C GLY A 146 6.77 15.44 -8.78
N TYR A 147 6.75 14.46 -9.68
CA TYR A 147 7.61 14.40 -10.85
C TYR A 147 6.99 15.16 -12.03
N GLY A 148 7.71 16.17 -12.52
CA GLY A 148 7.39 16.89 -13.75
C GLY A 148 6.42 18.07 -13.59
N ARG A 149 6.40 18.96 -14.59
CA ARG A 149 5.70 20.26 -14.53
C ARG A 149 4.19 20.13 -14.35
N ARG A 150 3.56 19.14 -15.00
CA ARG A 150 2.11 18.92 -14.92
C ARG A 150 1.68 18.59 -13.48
N VAL A 151 2.38 17.66 -12.83
CA VAL A 151 2.08 17.23 -11.46
C VAL A 151 2.26 18.42 -10.50
N ASN A 152 3.38 19.13 -10.60
CA ASN A 152 3.64 20.30 -9.74
C ASN A 152 2.61 21.44 -9.93
N LYS A 153 2.12 21.65 -11.15
CA LYS A 153 1.03 22.60 -11.40
C LYS A 153 -0.25 22.19 -10.67
N VAL A 154 -0.62 20.91 -10.70
CA VAL A 154 -1.80 20.42 -9.96
C VAL A 154 -1.59 20.61 -8.46
N ILE A 155 -0.41 20.24 -7.93
CA ILE A 155 -0.07 20.40 -6.51
C ILE A 155 -0.23 21.86 -6.05
N SER A 156 0.20 22.84 -6.84
CA SER A 156 0.07 24.26 -6.48
C SER A 156 -1.37 24.79 -6.40
N MET A 157 -2.35 24.03 -6.90
CA MET A 157 -3.76 24.41 -6.91
C MET A 157 -4.59 23.57 -5.93
N LEU A 158 -3.96 22.72 -5.11
CA LEU A 158 -4.64 21.86 -4.16
C LEU A 158 -5.22 22.67 -2.98
N PRO A 159 -6.36 22.25 -2.42
CA PRO A 159 -6.99 22.96 -1.32
C PRO A 159 -6.24 22.73 0.01
N GLU A 160 -6.31 23.71 0.92
CA GLU A 160 -5.59 23.68 2.21
C GLU A 160 -6.02 22.54 3.15
N TRP A 161 -7.25 22.03 3.01
CA TRP A 161 -7.74 20.94 3.86
C TRP A 161 -7.08 19.59 3.57
N LEU A 162 -6.41 19.46 2.42
CA LEU A 162 -5.79 18.24 1.94
C LEU A 162 -4.33 18.17 2.39
N SER A 163 -3.97 17.15 3.16
CA SER A 163 -2.56 16.88 3.48
C SER A 163 -1.83 16.34 2.25
N ILE A 164 -0.58 16.73 2.04
CA ILE A 164 0.21 16.30 0.88
C ILE A 164 1.48 15.59 1.37
N GLU A 165 1.68 14.37 0.89
CA GLU A 165 2.93 13.62 0.99
C GLU A 165 3.57 13.58 -0.39
N ASN A 166 4.54 14.45 -0.62
CA ASN A 166 5.29 14.51 -1.87
C ASN A 166 6.64 13.80 -1.69
N SER A 167 6.90 12.82 -2.54
CA SER A 167 8.18 12.07 -2.51
C SER A 167 9.31 12.73 -3.31
N GLU A 168 9.03 13.87 -3.96
CA GLU A 168 10.02 14.71 -4.68
C GLU A 168 10.92 13.92 -5.62
N LYS A 169 10.34 12.92 -6.31
CA LYS A 169 11.11 11.99 -7.12
C LYS A 169 11.73 12.72 -8.29
N THR A 170 12.99 12.42 -8.58
CA THR A 170 13.74 12.97 -9.71
C THR A 170 13.95 11.96 -10.85
N ASP A 171 13.93 10.67 -10.54
CA ASP A 171 14.19 9.60 -11.49
C ASP A 171 13.53 8.28 -11.08
N SER A 172 13.76 7.23 -11.88
CA SER A 172 13.12 5.92 -11.69
C SER A 172 13.77 5.07 -10.59
N VAL A 173 14.97 5.41 -10.13
CA VAL A 173 15.68 4.69 -9.07
C VAL A 173 15.24 5.23 -7.72
N GLN A 174 14.70 4.34 -6.89
CA GLN A 174 14.19 4.67 -5.57
C GLN A 174 14.92 3.78 -4.55
N PRO A 175 16.09 4.21 -4.02
CA PRO A 175 16.99 3.33 -3.27
C PRO A 175 16.35 2.66 -2.05
N ASP A 176 15.36 3.30 -1.44
CA ASP A 176 14.66 2.82 -0.24
C ASP A 176 13.47 1.88 -0.53
N PHE A 177 13.15 1.67 -1.80
CA PHE A 177 12.06 0.78 -2.21
C PHE A 177 12.49 -0.67 -2.06
N GLY A 178 11.87 -1.35 -1.09
CA GLY A 178 11.98 -2.79 -0.95
C GLY A 178 11.47 -3.51 -2.20
N PRO A 179 12.07 -4.65 -2.59
CA PRO A 179 11.80 -5.29 -3.86
C PRO A 179 10.50 -6.09 -3.77
N PHE A 180 9.39 -5.41 -4.06
CA PHE A 180 8.07 -6.01 -3.98
C PHE A 180 7.90 -7.22 -4.91
N ASN A 181 8.59 -7.25 -6.06
CA ASN A 181 8.55 -8.36 -7.02
C ASN A 181 9.46 -9.55 -6.64
N LEU A 182 9.83 -9.68 -5.37
CA LEU A 182 10.43 -10.90 -4.83
C LEU A 182 9.38 -11.74 -4.12
N ALA A 183 8.72 -12.63 -4.86
CA ALA A 183 7.67 -13.48 -4.32
C ALA A 183 8.23 -14.44 -3.24
N PRO A 184 7.69 -14.41 -2.00
CA PRO A 184 8.03 -15.41 -0.99
C PRO A 184 7.88 -16.86 -1.43
N VAL A 185 6.87 -17.17 -2.26
CA VAL A 185 6.60 -18.56 -2.73
C VAL A 185 7.77 -19.17 -3.52
N ASP A 186 8.63 -18.35 -4.12
CA ASP A 186 9.82 -18.80 -4.85
C ASP A 186 10.98 -19.20 -3.91
N SER A 187 10.82 -19.06 -2.58
CA SER A 187 11.88 -19.28 -1.60
C SER A 187 11.58 -20.45 -0.66
N TRP A 188 12.55 -21.35 -0.50
CA TRP A 188 12.46 -22.46 0.47
C TRP A 188 12.21 -21.95 1.90
N TYR A 189 12.71 -20.75 2.23
CA TYR A 189 12.56 -20.10 3.52
C TYR A 189 11.09 -19.86 3.90
N HIS A 190 10.20 -19.73 2.91
CA HIS A 190 8.77 -19.49 3.12
C HIS A 190 7.88 -20.69 2.78
N LYS A 191 8.44 -21.87 2.52
CA LYS A 191 7.70 -23.08 2.13
C LYS A 191 6.54 -23.43 3.08
N TYR A 192 6.71 -23.20 4.38
CA TYR A 192 5.72 -23.51 5.42
C TYR A 192 5.08 -22.27 6.06
N SER A 193 5.34 -21.08 5.49
CA SER A 193 4.72 -19.84 5.96
C SER A 193 3.21 -19.85 5.70
N GLU A 194 2.46 -19.29 6.64
CA GLU A 194 1.04 -18.99 6.48
C GLU A 194 0.89 -17.54 6.02
N PHE A 195 0.62 -17.35 4.72
CA PHE A 195 0.58 -16.03 4.09
C PHE A 195 -0.60 -15.17 4.57
N SER A 196 -1.66 -15.78 5.10
CA SER A 196 -2.77 -15.05 5.73
C SER A 196 -2.35 -14.24 6.98
N ASN A 197 -1.12 -14.42 7.50
CA ASN A 197 -0.58 -13.55 8.55
C ASN A 197 -0.38 -12.10 8.11
N GLY A 198 -0.25 -11.83 6.80
CA GLY A 198 -0.03 -10.49 6.28
C GLY A 198 1.29 -9.85 6.72
N CYS A 199 1.38 -8.53 6.58
CA CYS A 199 2.46 -7.71 7.11
C CYS A 199 1.90 -6.43 7.76
N ASP A 200 2.78 -5.66 8.37
CA ASP A 200 2.48 -4.39 9.03
C ASP A 200 1.76 -3.35 8.17
N ILE A 201 1.89 -3.40 6.84
CA ILE A 201 1.17 -2.51 5.92
C ILE A 201 -0.34 -2.58 6.14
N ALA A 202 -0.90 -3.77 6.37
CA ALA A 202 -2.34 -3.91 6.62
C ALA A 202 -2.80 -3.17 7.89
N GLN A 203 -1.93 -3.07 8.90
CA GLN A 203 -2.20 -2.33 10.14
C GLN A 203 -1.90 -0.83 10.05
N THR A 204 -0.92 -0.45 9.23
CA THR A 204 -0.35 0.89 9.26
C THR A 204 -0.77 1.78 8.11
N CYS A 205 -1.05 1.19 6.95
CA CYS A 205 -1.68 1.85 5.79
C CYS A 205 -3.17 1.56 5.72
N GLY A 206 -3.61 0.40 6.24
CA GLY A 206 -5.01 -0.02 6.25
C GLY A 206 -5.45 -0.77 5.01
N ALA A 207 -6.77 -0.85 4.83
CA ALA A 207 -7.40 -1.49 3.67
C ALA A 207 -7.02 -0.77 2.37
N GLY A 208 -7.14 -1.46 1.24
CA GLY A 208 -6.95 -0.87 -0.08
C GLY A 208 -8.25 -0.86 -0.85
N LEU A 209 -8.73 0.31 -1.29
CA LEU A 209 -9.77 0.43 -2.33
C LEU A 209 -9.08 0.67 -3.67
N THR A 210 -9.40 -0.15 -4.66
CA THR A 210 -8.86 -0.05 -6.02
C THR A 210 -10.00 -0.15 -7.05
N PRO A 211 -9.73 0.04 -8.35
CA PRO A 211 -10.72 -0.18 -9.40
C PRO A 211 -11.32 -1.59 -9.45
N GLN A 212 -10.77 -2.56 -8.71
CA GLN A 212 -11.28 -3.94 -8.65
C GLN A 212 -11.99 -4.27 -7.33
N GLY A 213 -12.11 -3.30 -6.42
CA GLY A 213 -12.77 -3.45 -5.13
C GLY A 213 -11.84 -3.26 -3.93
N TYR A 214 -12.26 -3.79 -2.78
CA TYR A 214 -11.54 -3.68 -1.51
C TYR A 214 -10.63 -4.89 -1.25
N TYR A 215 -9.45 -4.60 -0.72
CA TYR A 215 -8.37 -5.54 -0.44
C TYR A 215 -7.78 -5.29 0.95
N PRO A 216 -7.07 -6.27 1.54
CA PRO A 216 -6.43 -6.11 2.86
C PRO A 216 -5.34 -5.02 2.89
N CYS A 217 -4.82 -4.64 1.74
CA CYS A 217 -4.02 -3.43 1.52
C CYS A 217 -3.99 -3.12 0.01
N ALA A 218 -3.68 -1.89 -0.38
CA ALA A 218 -3.69 -1.50 -1.79
C ALA A 218 -2.59 -2.20 -2.63
N VAL A 219 -1.51 -2.69 -2.00
CA VAL A 219 -0.53 -3.56 -2.67
C VAL A 219 -1.16 -4.87 -3.16
N ALA A 220 -2.07 -5.46 -2.36
CA ALA A 220 -2.77 -6.68 -2.75
C ALA A 220 -3.68 -6.44 -3.96
N GLY A 221 -4.37 -5.29 -4.03
CA GLY A 221 -5.14 -4.91 -5.22
C GLY A 221 -4.26 -4.67 -6.45
N GLY A 222 -3.06 -4.12 -6.26
CA GLY A 222 -2.04 -4.01 -7.31
C GLY A 222 -1.56 -5.37 -7.84
N ILE A 223 -1.47 -6.40 -6.99
CA ILE A 223 -1.16 -7.79 -7.42
C ILE A 223 -2.33 -8.33 -8.23
N ASP A 224 -3.53 -8.26 -7.67
CA ASP A 224 -4.75 -8.83 -8.26
C ASP A 224 -5.03 -8.25 -9.65
N ARG A 225 -4.73 -6.95 -9.83
CA ARG A 225 -4.75 -6.27 -11.13
C ARG A 225 -3.90 -6.97 -12.18
N VAL A 226 -2.65 -7.26 -11.85
CA VAL A 226 -1.70 -7.83 -12.81
C VAL A 226 -2.10 -9.28 -13.12
N LEU A 227 -2.68 -9.98 -12.15
CA LEU A 227 -3.22 -11.33 -12.31
C LEU A 227 -4.61 -11.35 -12.99
N ASN A 228 -5.28 -10.20 -13.13
CA ASN A 228 -6.62 -10.05 -13.69
C ASN A 228 -7.68 -10.97 -13.05
N GLN A 229 -7.61 -11.17 -11.73
CA GLN A 229 -8.49 -12.13 -11.03
C GLN A 229 -9.77 -11.49 -10.46
N LYS A 230 -9.75 -10.18 -10.17
CA LYS A 230 -10.90 -9.42 -9.66
C LYS A 230 -11.47 -10.00 -8.35
N ASN A 231 -10.59 -10.39 -7.42
CA ASN A 231 -10.99 -11.01 -6.16
C ASN A 231 -11.46 -10.02 -5.09
N GLY A 232 -11.31 -8.71 -5.31
CA GLY A 232 -11.63 -7.68 -4.33
C GLY A 232 -13.08 -7.75 -3.84
N ARG A 233 -13.33 -7.37 -2.58
CA ARG A 233 -14.70 -7.20 -2.10
C ARG A 233 -15.36 -6.08 -2.90
N GLN A 234 -16.61 -6.26 -3.31
CA GLN A 234 -17.33 -5.27 -4.13
C GLN A 234 -18.09 -4.22 -3.30
N ARG A 235 -18.09 -4.37 -1.98
CA ARG A 235 -18.73 -3.46 -1.01
C ARG A 235 -17.74 -3.18 0.12
N LEU A 236 -17.95 -2.06 0.80
CA LEU A 236 -17.14 -1.71 1.98
C LEU A 236 -17.19 -2.86 2.99
N PRO A 237 -16.05 -3.51 3.29
CA PRO A 237 -16.02 -4.66 4.17
C PRO A 237 -16.43 -4.28 5.60
N ALA A 238 -17.08 -5.22 6.30
CA ALA A 238 -17.36 -5.09 7.71
C ALA A 238 -16.06 -4.97 8.52
N SER A 239 -16.12 -4.35 9.70
CA SER A 239 -14.93 -4.11 10.53
C SER A 239 -14.23 -5.40 11.00
N ASP A 240 -14.92 -6.55 10.96
CA ASP A 240 -14.38 -7.86 11.29
C ASP A 240 -13.95 -8.70 10.07
N ASP A 241 -14.15 -8.22 8.83
CA ASP A 241 -13.59 -8.87 7.63
C ASP A 241 -12.10 -8.56 7.50
N GLU A 242 -11.28 -9.46 8.03
CA GLU A 242 -9.82 -9.38 7.95
C GLU A 242 -9.26 -9.75 6.55
N MET A 243 -10.12 -10.13 5.59
CA MET A 243 -9.76 -10.47 4.20
C MET A 243 -8.61 -11.49 4.08
N ARG A 244 -8.67 -12.55 4.90
CA ARG A 244 -7.58 -13.55 5.04
C ARG A 244 -7.34 -14.39 3.80
N ASP A 245 -8.38 -14.65 3.02
CA ASP A 245 -8.34 -15.26 1.71
C ASP A 245 -7.53 -14.40 0.72
N LEU A 246 -7.78 -13.09 0.68
CA LEU A 246 -7.04 -12.15 -0.17
C LEU A 246 -5.59 -12.01 0.30
N MET A 247 -5.34 -11.98 1.62
CA MET A 247 -3.98 -12.01 2.15
C MET A 247 -3.24 -13.29 1.75
N LYS A 248 -3.90 -14.46 1.84
CA LYS A 248 -3.30 -15.74 1.47
C LYS A 248 -2.79 -15.73 0.04
N HIS A 249 -3.57 -15.16 -0.88
CA HIS A 249 -3.23 -15.06 -2.28
C HIS A 249 -2.09 -14.05 -2.51
N ALA A 250 -2.29 -12.80 -2.09
CA ALA A 250 -1.37 -11.71 -2.40
C ALA A 250 -0.04 -11.80 -1.63
N CYS A 251 -0.05 -12.17 -0.36
CA CYS A 251 1.16 -12.17 0.47
C CYS A 251 2.19 -13.23 0.05
N GLY A 252 1.77 -14.29 -0.65
CA GLY A 252 2.69 -15.25 -1.26
C GLY A 252 3.51 -14.67 -2.42
N LEU A 253 2.98 -13.64 -3.08
CA LEU A 253 3.61 -12.95 -4.21
C LEU A 253 4.29 -11.63 -3.79
N CYS A 254 3.96 -11.10 -2.63
CA CYS A 254 4.42 -9.79 -2.17
C CYS A 254 5.76 -9.86 -1.42
N GLY A 255 6.79 -9.21 -1.93
CA GLY A 255 8.09 -9.08 -1.25
C GLY A 255 8.01 -8.41 0.13
N ARG A 256 6.97 -7.60 0.41
CA ARG A 256 6.74 -7.00 1.74
C ARG A 256 6.44 -8.02 2.82
N PHE A 257 5.94 -9.21 2.47
CA PHE A 257 5.78 -10.30 3.43
C PHE A 257 7.12 -10.79 3.97
N ARG A 258 8.18 -10.71 3.16
CA ARG A 258 9.55 -11.07 3.55
C ARG A 258 10.09 -10.11 4.61
N ASP A 259 9.82 -8.81 4.43
CA ASP A 259 10.15 -7.78 5.40
C ASP A 259 9.33 -8.01 6.69
N GLY A 260 8.03 -8.25 6.53
CA GLY A 260 7.09 -8.71 7.56
C GLY A 260 6.79 -7.67 8.65
N HIS A 261 7.60 -6.62 8.79
CA HIS A 261 7.48 -5.52 9.72
C HIS A 261 8.22 -4.28 9.18
N TYR A 262 7.91 -3.11 9.72
CA TYR A 262 8.56 -1.87 9.34
C TYR A 262 10.04 -1.93 9.68
N VAL A 263 10.89 -1.84 8.67
CA VAL A 263 12.33 -1.63 8.83
C VAL A 263 12.64 -0.18 8.44
N PRO A 264 13.25 0.66 9.30
CA PRO A 264 13.65 2.02 8.95
C PRO A 264 14.50 2.08 7.66
N PRO A 265 14.28 3.07 6.76
CA PRO A 265 15.05 3.21 5.51
C PRO A 265 16.56 3.16 5.69
N LYS A 266 17.10 3.85 6.71
CA LYS A 266 18.55 3.84 7.06
C LYS A 266 19.14 2.45 7.37
N LEU A 267 18.31 1.44 7.65
CA LEU A 267 18.72 0.06 7.92
C LEU A 267 18.54 -0.86 6.71
N ARG A 268 17.81 -0.42 5.68
CA ARG A 268 17.58 -1.21 4.48
C ARG A 268 18.80 -1.11 3.56
N PRO A 269 19.21 -2.22 2.92
CA PRO A 269 20.17 -2.12 1.83
C PRO A 269 19.55 -1.27 0.72
N GLN A 270 20.32 -0.35 0.16
CA GLN A 270 19.88 0.42 -1.00
C GLN A 270 19.74 -0.51 -2.21
N ILE A 271 18.62 -0.36 -2.91
CA ILE A 271 18.31 -1.16 -4.10
C ILE A 271 18.21 -0.21 -5.28
N LEU A 272 19.25 -0.23 -6.11
CA LEU A 272 19.34 0.65 -7.29
C LEU A 272 18.66 0.04 -8.53
N GLU A 273 18.46 -1.28 -8.51
CA GLU A 273 17.99 -2.06 -9.66
C GLU A 273 16.65 -2.75 -9.38
N GLN A 274 15.90 -3.04 -10.43
CA GLN A 274 14.71 -3.88 -10.36
C GLN A 274 15.10 -5.32 -10.00
N ARG A 275 14.51 -5.89 -8.95
CA ARG A 275 14.67 -7.31 -8.62
C ARG A 275 13.35 -8.05 -8.82
N THR A 276 13.37 -9.08 -9.65
CA THR A 276 12.15 -9.82 -10.05
C THR A 276 12.38 -11.32 -9.92
N SER A 277 11.53 -12.00 -9.15
CA SER A 277 11.60 -13.45 -8.93
C SER A 277 10.99 -14.25 -10.09
N ILE A 278 11.12 -15.58 -10.07
CA ILE A 278 10.68 -16.46 -11.15
C ILE A 278 9.15 -16.37 -11.36
N SER A 279 8.38 -16.41 -10.27
CA SER A 279 6.93 -16.23 -10.33
C SER A 279 6.54 -14.89 -10.95
N TRP A 280 7.18 -13.79 -10.57
CA TRP A 280 6.88 -12.47 -11.15
C TRP A 280 7.29 -12.34 -12.61
N LYS A 281 8.40 -12.95 -13.03
CA LYS A 281 8.77 -12.98 -14.46
C LYS A 281 7.67 -13.66 -15.28
N LYS A 282 7.16 -14.79 -14.80
CA LYS A 282 6.06 -15.53 -15.44
C LYS A 282 4.77 -14.70 -15.46
N ILE A 283 4.38 -14.11 -14.33
CA ILE A 283 3.18 -13.26 -14.22
C ILE A 283 3.23 -12.10 -15.22
N TYR A 284 4.37 -11.41 -15.36
CA TYR A 284 4.49 -10.32 -16.31
C TYR A 284 4.48 -10.77 -17.78
N GLN A 285 5.06 -11.94 -18.08
CA GLN A 285 4.98 -12.53 -19.41
C GLN A 285 3.53 -12.90 -19.79
N GLU A 286 2.78 -13.47 -18.84
CA GLU A 286 1.37 -13.80 -19.03
C GLU A 286 0.54 -12.54 -19.25
N TRP A 287 0.71 -11.53 -18.38
CA TRP A 287 0.05 -10.22 -18.53
C TRP A 287 0.33 -9.55 -19.89
N GLU A 288 1.59 -9.58 -20.35
CA GLU A 288 1.95 -9.02 -21.65
C GLU A 288 1.32 -9.81 -22.81
N SER A 289 1.24 -11.14 -22.68
CA SER A 289 0.59 -11.99 -23.68
C SER A 289 -0.93 -11.75 -23.78
N GLU A 290 -1.60 -11.50 -22.66
CA GLU A 290 -3.04 -11.21 -22.63
C GLU A 290 -3.35 -9.83 -23.20
N LYS A 291 -2.49 -8.84 -22.97
CA LYS A 291 -2.66 -7.48 -23.50
C LYS A 291 -2.51 -7.40 -25.02
N ASN A 292 -1.75 -8.33 -25.61
CA ASN A 292 -1.48 -8.38 -27.04
C ASN A 292 -2.46 -9.30 -27.80
N ARG A 293 -3.42 -9.94 -27.12
CA ARG A 293 -4.52 -10.70 -27.71
C ARG A 293 -5.72 -9.79 -27.96
#